data_AF-A0A8A0RPG2-F1
#
_entry.id   AF-A0A8A0RPG2-F1
#
_cell.length_a   1.000
_cell.length_b   1.000
_cell.length_c   1.000
_cell.angle_alpha   90.00
_cell.angle_beta   90.00
_cell.angle_gamma   90.00
#
_symmetry.space_group_name_H-M   'P 1'
#
loop_
_entity.id
_entity.type
_entity.pdbx_description
1 polymer ?
#
loop_
_entity_poly.entity_id
_entity_poly.type
_entity_poly.pdbx_seq_one_letter_code
_entity_poly.pdbx_strand_id
1 'polypeptide(L)'
;MKFIRKVANSDILAGIIDIPEELKSKKVEIIILPYENMDNPDLEEQKKKNVRGALTKYKNKELQEKEKEAWANAAVRKHENS
;
A
#
# COMPACT_ATOMS: atom_id res chain seq x y z
N MET A 1 10.43 5.78 15.69
CA MET A 1 9.17 6.02 16.43
C MET A 1 8.96 4.88 17.41
N LYS A 2 8.72 5.18 18.69
CA LYS A 2 8.40 4.17 19.72
C LYS A 2 6.90 4.19 19.96
N PHE A 3 6.21 3.11 19.62
CA PHE A 3 4.79 2.92 19.90
C PHE A 3 4.58 1.52 20.47
N ILE A 4 3.51 1.35 21.24
CA ILE A 4 3.14 0.04 21.80
C ILE A 4 1.99 -0.51 20.97
N ARG A 5 2.18 -1.73 20.46
CA ARG A 5 1.16 -2.51 19.77
C ARG A 5 0.82 -3.72 20.62
N LYS A 6 -0.45 -3.91 20.96
CA LYS A 6 -0.93 -5.05 21.74
C LYS A 6 -2.23 -5.58 21.16
N VAL A 7 -2.30 -6.89 20.98
CA VAL A 7 -3.56 -7.56 20.66
C VAL A 7 -4.18 -8.06 21.96
N ALA A 8 -5.41 -7.64 22.23
CA ALA A 8 -6.13 -7.93 23.47
C ALA A 8 -7.64 -8.06 23.21
N ASN A 9 -8.40 -8.56 24.17
CA ASN A 9 -9.85 -8.50 24.11
C ASN A 9 -10.31 -7.06 24.42
N SER A 10 -11.26 -6.55 23.65
CA SER A 10 -11.93 -5.27 23.84
C SER A 10 -12.48 -5.07 25.25
N ASP A 11 -12.86 -6.14 25.95
CA ASP A 11 -13.45 -6.05 27.30
C ASP A 11 -12.50 -5.38 28.31
N ILE A 12 -11.18 -5.46 28.08
CA ILE A 12 -10.16 -4.78 28.90
C ILE A 12 -10.27 -3.24 28.80
N LEU A 13 -10.77 -2.74 27.67
CA LEU A 13 -10.95 -1.30 27.44
C LEU A 13 -12.31 -0.78 27.92
N ALA A 14 -13.27 -1.67 28.26
CA ALA A 14 -14.65 -1.29 28.54
C ALA A 14 -14.82 -0.42 29.81
N GLY A 15 -13.85 -0.44 30.72
CA GLY A 15 -13.81 0.43 31.91
C GLY A 15 -12.97 1.70 31.73
N ILE A 16 -12.36 1.89 30.56
CA ILE A 16 -11.43 3.00 30.28
C ILE A 16 -12.04 3.94 29.24
N ILE A 17 -12.72 3.39 28.23
CA ILE A 17 -13.35 4.14 27.13
C ILE A 17 -14.69 3.49 26.76
N ASP A 18 -15.59 4.29 26.17
CA ASP A 18 -16.81 3.76 25.57
C ASP A 18 -16.48 3.05 24.26
N ILE A 19 -16.76 1.74 24.23
CA ILE A 19 -16.52 0.88 23.06
C ILE A 19 -17.83 0.70 22.28
N PRO A 20 -17.82 0.89 20.95
CA PRO A 20 -18.96 0.55 20.10
C PRO A 20 -19.40 -0.90 20.30
N GLU A 21 -20.70 -1.14 20.27
CA GLU A 21 -21.27 -2.47 20.52
C GLU A 21 -20.72 -3.55 19.59
N GLU A 22 -20.43 -3.17 18.33
CA GLU A 22 -19.83 -4.04 17.32
C GLU A 22 -18.43 -4.55 17.69
N LEU A 23 -17.72 -3.85 18.57
CA LEU A 23 -16.35 -4.15 18.98
C LEU A 23 -16.27 -4.75 20.37
N LYS A 24 -17.40 -4.90 21.10
CA LYS A 24 -17.44 -5.55 22.42
C LYS A 24 -17.14 -7.05 22.29
N SER A 25 -16.48 -7.61 23.31
CA SER A 25 -16.04 -9.01 23.40
C SER A 25 -15.31 -9.56 22.17
N LYS A 26 -14.59 -8.69 21.43
CA LYS A 26 -13.80 -9.07 20.26
C LYS A 26 -12.32 -8.89 20.52
N LYS A 27 -11.52 -9.68 19.80
CA LYS A 27 -10.06 -9.53 19.79
C LYS A 27 -9.70 -8.33 18.91
N VAL A 28 -9.22 -7.27 19.54
CA VAL A 28 -8.89 -5.99 18.90
C VAL A 28 -7.40 -5.69 19.02
N GLU A 29 -6.92 -4.83 18.13
CA GLU A 29 -5.57 -4.31 18.17
C GLU A 29 -5.57 -2.93 18.82
N ILE A 30 -4.73 -2.76 19.84
CA ILE A 30 -4.55 -1.52 20.59
C ILE A 30 -3.22 -0.91 20.17
N ILE A 31 -3.26 0.34 19.72
CA ILE A 31 -2.11 1.12 19.32
C ILE A 31 -2.04 2.34 20.25
N ILE A 32 -0.97 2.45 21.02
CA ILE A 32 -0.73 3.60 21.91
C ILE A 32 0.33 4.49 21.26
N LEU A 33 -0.05 5.73 20.99
CA LEU A 33 0.80 6.76 20.41
C LEU A 33 1.06 7.87 21.46
N PRO A 34 2.29 8.38 21.58
CA PRO A 34 2.57 9.51 22.48
C PRO A 34 1.88 10.76 21.95
N TYR A 35 1.24 11.52 22.84
CA TYR A 35 0.44 12.70 22.51
C TYR A 35 1.23 13.78 21.74
N GLU A 36 2.52 13.94 22.03
CA GLU A 36 3.46 14.84 21.32
C GLU A 36 3.57 14.56 19.81
N ASN A 37 3.09 13.39 19.33
CA ASN A 37 3.11 13.02 17.92
C ASN A 37 1.77 13.22 17.21
N MET A 38 0.76 13.82 17.86
CA MET A 38 -0.48 14.21 17.16
C MET A 38 -0.28 15.45 16.28
N ASP A 39 0.63 16.34 16.65
CA ASP A 39 1.02 17.51 15.85
C ASP A 39 2.04 17.17 14.75
N ASN A 40 2.42 15.88 14.62
CA ASN A 40 3.30 15.46 13.55
C ASN A 40 2.48 15.25 12.27
N PRO A 41 2.64 16.11 11.24
CA PRO A 41 1.97 15.94 9.95
C PRO A 41 2.34 14.62 9.25
N ASP A 42 3.35 13.90 9.75
CA ASP A 42 3.78 12.57 9.29
C ASP A 42 2.67 11.49 9.34
N LEU A 43 1.63 11.64 10.18
CA LEU A 43 0.48 10.71 10.17
C LEU A 43 -0.49 10.97 9.00
N GLU A 44 -0.68 12.23 8.60
CA GLU A 44 -1.43 12.60 7.39
C GLU A 44 -0.59 12.44 6.12
N GLU A 45 0.74 12.57 6.23
CA GLU A 45 1.71 12.32 5.17
C GLU A 45 2.10 10.83 5.02
N GLN A 46 1.20 9.89 5.31
CA GLN A 46 1.23 8.61 4.61
C GLN A 46 0.88 8.84 3.14
N LYS A 47 1.76 9.55 2.42
CA LYS A 47 1.76 9.76 0.99
C LYS A 47 1.37 8.44 0.35
N LYS A 48 0.24 8.41 -0.35
CA LYS A 48 -0.18 7.28 -1.18
C LYS A 48 1.06 6.78 -1.89
N LYS A 49 1.53 5.57 -1.55
CA LYS A 49 2.72 4.98 -2.15
C LYS A 49 2.39 4.77 -3.63
N ASN A 50 2.76 5.74 -4.46
CA ASN A 50 2.52 5.69 -5.89
C ASN A 50 3.46 4.64 -6.47
N VAL A 51 2.92 3.44 -6.73
CA VAL A 51 3.65 2.32 -7.35
C VAL A 51 4.05 2.66 -8.79
N ARG A 52 3.38 3.65 -9.39
CA ARG A 52 3.69 4.16 -10.73
C ARG A 52 5.12 4.71 -10.76
N GLY A 53 5.99 4.01 -11.46
CA GLY A 53 7.40 4.39 -11.63
C GLY A 53 8.38 3.64 -10.71
N ALA A 54 7.91 2.79 -9.79
CA ALA A 54 8.78 2.05 -8.87
C ALA A 54 9.77 1.11 -9.58
N LEU A 55 9.40 0.63 -10.78
CA LEU A 55 10.23 -0.26 -11.61
C LEU A 55 10.98 0.47 -12.73
N THR A 56 11.02 1.81 -12.73
CA THR A 56 11.69 2.59 -13.79
C THR A 56 13.16 2.25 -13.95
N LYS A 57 13.86 1.88 -12.87
CA LYS A 57 15.27 1.44 -12.90
C LYS A 57 15.52 0.18 -13.74
N TYR A 58 14.48 -0.64 -13.97
CA TYR A 58 14.57 -1.86 -14.79
C TYR A 58 14.12 -1.62 -16.24
N LYS A 59 13.77 -0.38 -16.60
CA LYS A 59 13.34 -0.04 -17.95
C LYS A 59 14.54 -0.12 -18.91
N ASN A 60 14.64 -1.20 -19.66
CA ASN A 60 15.57 -1.32 -20.78
C ASN A 60 14.91 -0.79 -22.07
N LYS A 61 15.35 0.38 -22.54
CA LYS A 61 14.77 1.04 -23.73
C LYS A 61 15.08 0.30 -25.03
N GLU A 62 16.28 -0.25 -25.16
CA GLU A 62 16.71 -0.95 -26.38
C GLU A 62 15.86 -2.20 -26.63
N LEU A 63 15.55 -2.96 -25.58
CA LEU A 63 14.67 -4.13 -25.68
C LEU A 63 13.24 -3.74 -26.04
N GLN A 64 12.73 -2.62 -25.52
CA GLN A 64 11.39 -2.12 -25.85
C GLN A 64 11.28 -1.69 -27.31
N GLU A 65 12.33 -1.12 -27.89
CA GLU A 65 12.37 -0.75 -29.30
C GLU A 65 12.39 -1.99 -30.20
N LYS A 66 13.24 -2.98 -29.88
CA LYS A 66 13.27 -4.26 -30.59
C LYS A 66 11.94 -4.99 -30.54
N GLU A 67 11.27 -4.97 -29.38
CA GLU A 67 9.95 -5.58 -29.22
C GLU A 67 8.90 -4.89 -30.12
N LYS A 68 8.86 -3.56 -30.13
CA LYS A 68 7.94 -2.81 -31.00
C LYS A 68 8.16 -3.11 -32.49
N GLU A 69 9.41 -3.16 -32.91
CA GLU A 69 9.77 -3.51 -34.29
C GLU A 69 9.36 -4.95 -34.63
N ALA A 70 9.61 -5.90 -33.73
CA ALA A 70 9.19 -7.29 -33.90
C ALA A 70 7.67 -7.43 -34.05
N TRP A 71 6.89 -6.70 -33.25
CA TRP A 71 5.43 -6.67 -33.36
C TRP A 71 4.95 -6.05 -34.68
N ALA A 72 5.55 -4.93 -35.10
CA ALA A 72 5.23 -4.29 -36.36
C ALA A 72 5.50 -5.23 -37.56
N ASN A 73 6.68 -5.87 -37.56
CA ASN A 73 7.07 -6.82 -38.61
C ASN A 73 6.19 -8.07 -38.61
N ALA A 74 5.80 -8.60 -37.45
CA ALA A 74 4.91 -9.74 -37.35
C ALA A 74 3.49 -9.41 -37.88
N ALA A 75 2.97 -8.21 -37.60
CA ALA A 75 1.68 -7.77 -38.12
C ALA A 75 1.70 -7.66 -39.66
N VAL A 76 2.76 -7.09 -40.23
CA VAL A 76 2.96 -7.00 -41.69
C VAL A 76 3.06 -8.38 -42.31
N ARG A 77 3.91 -9.28 -41.80
CA ARG A 77 4.07 -10.65 -42.31
C ARG A 77 2.79 -11.48 -42.27
N LYS A 78 1.93 -11.25 -41.28
CA LYS A 78 0.62 -11.91 -41.19
C LYS A 78 -0.33 -11.40 -42.29
N HIS A 79 -0.23 -10.14 -42.67
CA HIS A 79 -1.09 -9.54 -43.68
C HIS A 79 -0.57 -9.78 -45.11
N GLU A 80 0.74 -9.93 -45.30
CA GLU A 80 1.37 -10.26 -46.59
C GLU A 80 1.19 -11.74 -47.00
N ASN A 81 0.80 -12.63 -46.07
CA ASN A 81 0.53 -14.05 -46.33
C ASN A 81 -0.98 -14.41 -46.30
N SER A 82 -1.88 -13.43 -46.50
CA SER A 82 -3.29 -13.64 -46.85
C SER A 82 -3.54 -13.18 -48.28
#